data_AF-A0A6N2TH57-F1
#
_entry.id   AF-A0A6N2TH57-F1
#
_cell.length_a   1.000
_cell.length_b   1.000
_cell.length_c   1.000
_cell.angle_alpha   90.00
_cell.angle_beta   90.00
_cell.angle_gamma   90.00
#
_symmetry.space_group_name_H-M   'P 1'
#
loop_
_entity.id
_entity.type
_entity.pdbx_description
1 polymer ?
#
loop_
_entity_poly.entity_id
_entity_poly.type
_entity_poly.pdbx_seq_one_letter_code
_entity_poly.pdbx_strand_id
1 'polypeptide(L)'
;MNYLLMPWELELDIDATKVLYETNNYATDQRANDEFISKLSAEQKEFFESLGVSLEKIKVEKKTYDIPADGEMPALKMHSKAVDFLLCGKFLAVPSFQKELYSDEEIFGKEFPEHIKVYGSAEEILSYDIGIGAGIVFKHPKMRLEDEKFQKWDCGYILGSLLIVTEEK
;
A
#
# COMPACT_ATOMS: atom_id res chain seq x y z
N MET A 1 -13.64 8.28 10.22
CA MET A 1 -13.61 9.56 9.48
C MET A 1 -13.45 9.24 8.00
N ASN A 2 -14.11 9.98 7.10
CA ASN A 2 -14.06 9.71 5.67
C ASN A 2 -12.90 10.47 5.02
N TYR A 3 -12.11 9.78 4.22
CA TYR A 3 -10.97 10.31 3.50
C TYR A 3 -11.17 10.12 2.01
N LEU A 4 -11.00 11.21 1.26
CA LEU A 4 -11.03 11.21 -0.19
C LEU A 4 -9.60 11.19 -0.73
N LEU A 5 -9.08 9.98 -0.95
CA LEU A 5 -7.74 9.72 -1.48
C LEU A 5 -7.90 9.23 -2.91
N MET A 6 -8.36 10.11 -3.80
CA MET A 6 -8.82 9.72 -5.14
C MET A 6 -7.82 8.80 -5.86
N PRO A 7 -8.30 7.72 -6.50
CA PRO A 7 -9.70 7.33 -6.71
C PRO A 7 -10.39 6.62 -5.52
N TRP A 8 -9.74 6.50 -4.36
CA TRP A 8 -10.31 5.83 -3.20
C TRP A 8 -11.12 6.78 -2.32
N GLU A 9 -12.26 6.28 -1.84
CA GLU A 9 -12.99 6.85 -0.70
C GLU A 9 -12.88 5.84 0.44
N LEU A 10 -12.28 6.24 1.56
CA LEU A 10 -12.00 5.35 2.70
C LEU A 10 -12.70 5.87 3.95
N GLU A 11 -13.30 4.97 4.74
CA GLU A 11 -13.68 5.27 6.11
C GLU A 11 -12.60 4.71 7.03
N LEU A 12 -11.85 5.60 7.69
CA LEU A 12 -10.71 5.24 8.54
C LEU A 12 -11.00 5.47 10.02
N ASP A 13 -10.50 4.56 10.84
CA ASP A 13 -10.42 4.68 12.30
C ASP A 13 -8.96 4.95 12.70
N ILE A 14 -8.66 6.22 12.94
CA ILE A 14 -7.29 6.69 13.22
C ILE A 14 -6.81 6.23 14.59
N ASP A 15 -7.70 6.19 15.59
CA ASP A 15 -7.34 5.77 16.93
C ASP A 15 -7.12 4.26 16.98
N ALA A 16 -7.96 3.47 16.29
CA ALA A 16 -7.70 2.04 16.12
C ALA A 16 -6.39 1.78 15.36
N THR A 17 -6.06 2.59 14.34
CA THR A 17 -4.79 2.48 13.62
C THR A 17 -3.59 2.76 14.53
N LYS A 18 -3.66 3.77 15.40
CA LYS A 18 -2.61 4.01 16.41
C LYS A 18 -2.44 2.82 17.35
N VAL A 19 -3.55 2.30 17.90
CA VAL A 19 -3.54 1.12 18.80
C VAL A 19 -2.98 -0.12 18.09
N LEU A 20 -3.28 -0.30 16.81
CA LEU A 20 -2.70 -1.36 15.98
C LEU A 20 -1.17 -1.30 16.00
N TYR A 21 -0.61 -0.11 15.80
CA TYR A 21 0.83 0.11 15.82
C TYR A 21 1.45 0.20 17.23
N GLU A 22 0.68 0.43 18.29
CA GLU A 22 1.16 0.30 19.67
C GLU A 22 1.44 -1.18 20.01
N THR A 23 0.57 -2.07 19.54
CA THR A 23 0.57 -3.49 19.90
C THR A 23 1.30 -4.38 18.89
N ASN A 24 1.52 -3.91 17.66
CA ASN A 24 2.16 -4.67 16.59
C ASN A 24 3.37 -3.94 16.02
N ASN A 25 4.37 -4.71 15.60
CA ASN A 25 5.47 -4.21 14.78
C ASN A 25 5.57 -5.08 13.51
N TYR A 26 5.40 -4.46 12.35
CA TYR A 26 5.47 -5.13 11.05
C TYR A 26 6.81 -4.89 10.34
N ALA A 27 7.74 -4.15 10.95
CA ALA A 27 9.06 -3.93 10.40
C ALA A 27 9.82 -5.26 10.30
N THR A 28 10.29 -5.58 9.10
CA THR A 28 11.11 -6.76 8.83
C THR A 28 12.61 -6.45 8.94
N ASP A 29 13.00 -5.20 8.70
CA ASP A 29 14.37 -4.67 8.87
C ASP A 29 14.29 -3.21 9.31
N GLN A 30 14.63 -2.94 10.58
CA GLN A 30 14.55 -1.59 11.14
C GLN A 30 15.40 -0.58 10.36
N ARG A 31 16.55 -1.00 9.82
CA ARG A 31 17.42 -0.11 9.03
C ARG A 31 16.73 0.31 7.73
N ALA A 32 15.89 -0.56 7.16
CA ALA A 32 15.11 -0.23 5.97
C ALA A 32 14.06 0.84 6.24
N ASN A 33 13.41 0.79 7.41
CA ASN A 33 12.50 1.82 7.90
C ASN A 33 13.24 3.14 8.14
N ASP A 34 14.36 3.12 8.86
CA ASP A 34 15.13 4.32 9.19
C ASP A 34 15.59 5.06 7.90
N GLU A 35 16.09 4.32 6.91
CA GLU A 35 16.45 4.88 5.60
C GLU A 35 15.26 5.37 4.77
N PHE A 36 14.07 4.79 4.96
CA PHE A 36 12.87 5.28 4.30
C PHE A 36 12.44 6.61 4.95
N ILE A 37 12.35 6.64 6.27
CA ILE A 37 11.96 7.81 7.07
C ILE A 37 12.92 8.97 6.85
N SER A 38 14.22 8.71 6.75
CA SER A 38 15.23 9.77 6.54
C SER A 38 15.09 10.49 5.21
N LYS A 39 14.42 9.88 4.22
CA LYS A 39 14.21 10.44 2.88
C LYS A 39 12.88 11.19 2.74
N LEU A 40 11.97 11.05 3.71
CA LEU A 40 10.67 11.72 3.69
C LEU A 40 10.80 13.19 4.10
N SER A 41 10.06 14.07 3.41
CA SER A 41 9.84 15.44 3.86
C SER A 41 8.97 15.48 5.13
N ALA A 42 8.86 16.65 5.76
CA ALA A 42 7.99 16.83 6.92
C ALA A 42 6.52 16.58 6.55
N GLU A 43 6.07 17.10 5.41
CA GLU A 43 4.69 16.94 4.91
C GLU A 43 4.37 15.47 4.60
N GLN A 44 5.35 14.73 4.07
CA GLN A 44 5.19 13.30 3.80
C GLN A 44 5.07 12.49 5.09
N LYS A 45 5.85 12.82 6.13
CA LYS A 45 5.72 12.18 7.45
C LYS A 45 4.37 12.50 8.08
N GLU A 46 3.99 13.78 8.05
CA GLU A 46 2.70 14.26 8.56
C GLU A 46 1.53 13.53 7.88
N PHE A 47 1.60 13.24 6.58
CA PHE A 47 0.59 12.43 5.90
C PHE A 47 0.40 11.07 6.60
N PHE A 48 1.46 10.29 6.81
CA PHE A 48 1.35 8.99 7.48
C PHE A 48 0.89 9.13 8.94
N GLU A 49 1.43 10.10 9.67
CA GLU A 49 1.06 10.36 11.06
C GLU A 49 -0.42 10.77 11.20
N SER A 50 -0.94 11.55 10.25
CA SER A 50 -2.36 11.94 10.20
C SER A 50 -3.31 10.76 10.00
N LEU A 51 -2.80 9.66 9.45
CA LEU A 51 -3.50 8.39 9.30
C LEU A 51 -3.31 7.44 10.49
N GLY A 52 -2.55 7.86 11.52
CA GLY A 52 -2.24 7.03 12.68
C GLY A 52 -1.15 5.99 12.44
N VAL A 53 -0.44 6.06 11.30
CA VAL A 53 0.58 5.09 10.92
C VAL A 53 1.91 5.38 11.62
N SER A 54 2.48 4.38 12.28
CA SER A 54 3.83 4.46 12.86
C SER A 54 4.88 4.01 11.85
N LEU A 55 5.54 4.96 11.17
CA LEU A 55 6.53 4.68 10.13
C LEU A 55 7.67 3.73 10.56
N GLU A 56 8.06 3.76 11.82
CA GLU A 56 9.10 2.86 12.36
C GLU A 56 8.67 1.39 12.41
N LYS A 57 7.36 1.11 12.31
CA LYS A 57 6.74 -0.20 12.51
C LYS A 57 6.02 -0.73 11.27
N ILE A 58 6.09 -0.02 10.14
CA ILE A 58 5.55 -0.49 8.87
C ILE A 58 6.48 -1.51 8.23
N LYS A 59 5.99 -2.28 7.27
CA LYS A 59 6.80 -3.24 6.55
C LYS A 59 7.56 -2.53 5.42
N VAL A 60 8.88 -2.59 5.45
CA VAL A 60 9.76 -2.09 4.39
C VAL A 60 10.66 -3.21 3.90
N GLU A 61 10.47 -3.64 2.66
CA GLU A 61 11.30 -4.66 2.00
C GLU A 61 12.18 -4.01 0.93
N LYS A 62 13.47 -4.33 0.95
CA LYS A 62 14.40 -3.96 -0.13
C LYS A 62 14.72 -5.18 -0.97
N LYS A 63 14.77 -5.01 -2.28
CA LYS A 63 15.31 -6.02 -3.21
C LYS A 63 16.32 -5.36 -4.13
N THR A 64 17.39 -6.09 -4.42
CA THR A 64 18.38 -5.71 -5.42
C THR A 64 18.28 -6.69 -6.56
N TYR A 65 18.28 -6.17 -7.78
CA TYR A 65 18.20 -6.94 -9.01
C TYR A 65 19.46 -6.64 -9.81
N ASP A 66 20.26 -7.67 -10.04
CA ASP A 66 21.40 -7.64 -10.95
C ASP A 66 20.91 -8.08 -12.33
N ILE A 67 20.71 -7.13 -13.23
CA ILE A 67 20.29 -7.37 -14.61
C ILE A 67 21.57 -7.49 -15.44
N PRO A 68 21.88 -8.69 -15.98
CA PRO A 68 23.06 -8.88 -16.79
C PRO A 68 22.95 -8.08 -18.10
N ALA A 69 24.09 -7.76 -18.69
CA ALA A 69 24.12 -7.14 -20.01
C ALA A 69 23.47 -8.07 -21.05
N ASP A 70 22.67 -7.51 -21.95
CA ASP A 70 22.04 -8.25 -23.05
C ASP A 70 22.15 -7.45 -24.35
N GLY A 71 22.95 -7.95 -25.28
CA GLY A 71 23.26 -7.27 -26.54
C GLY A 71 23.85 -5.88 -26.33
N GLU A 72 23.08 -4.85 -26.69
CA GLU A 72 23.46 -3.44 -26.54
C GLU A 72 23.10 -2.84 -25.17
N MET A 73 22.33 -3.55 -24.33
CA MET A 73 21.98 -3.07 -23.00
C MET A 73 23.11 -3.38 -22.00
N PRO A 74 23.68 -2.37 -21.31
CA PRO A 74 24.68 -2.61 -20.27
C PRO A 74 24.08 -3.35 -19.09
N ALA A 75 24.93 -4.02 -18.30
CA ALA A 75 24.51 -4.57 -17.03
C ALA A 75 23.98 -3.44 -16.14
N LEU A 76 22.82 -3.66 -15.53
CA LEU A 76 22.14 -2.68 -14.69
C LEU A 76 21.91 -3.30 -13.31
N LYS A 77 22.09 -2.48 -12.28
CA LYS A 77 21.72 -2.84 -10.93
C LYS A 77 20.57 -1.96 -10.47
N MET A 78 19.45 -2.59 -10.15
CA MET A 78 18.25 -1.91 -9.71
C MET A 78 17.97 -2.23 -8.26
N HIS A 79 17.59 -1.21 -7.49
CA HIS A 79 17.08 -1.39 -6.14
C HIS A 79 15.59 -1.07 -6.13
N SER A 80 14.80 -1.95 -5.55
CA SER A 80 13.41 -1.67 -5.22
C SER A 80 13.22 -1.62 -3.71
N LYS A 81 12.33 -0.72 -3.28
CA LYS A 81 11.85 -0.63 -1.91
C LYS A 81 10.32 -0.71 -1.96
N ALA A 82 9.79 -1.83 -1.49
CA ALA A 82 8.36 -2.00 -1.26
C ALA A 82 8.04 -1.57 0.17
N VAL A 83 7.08 -0.66 0.31
CA VAL A 83 6.61 -0.17 1.61
C VAL A 83 5.13 -0.49 1.72
N ASP A 84 4.78 -1.22 2.78
CA ASP A 84 3.43 -1.68 3.09
C ASP A 84 3.03 -1.21 4.50
N PHE A 85 1.89 -0.53 4.60
CA PHE A 85 1.35 -0.04 5.87
C PHE A 85 -0.15 -0.35 5.99
N LEU A 86 -0.60 -0.66 7.20
CA LEU A 86 -1.99 -1.02 7.49
C LEU A 86 -2.72 0.17 8.08
N LEU A 87 -3.99 0.28 7.71
CA LEU A 87 -4.96 1.22 8.27
C LEU A 87 -6.14 0.41 8.79
N CYS A 88 -6.72 0.83 9.91
CA CYS A 88 -8.01 0.32 10.37
C CYS A 88 -9.13 1.09 9.68
N GLY A 89 -10.05 0.39 9.02
CA GLY A 89 -11.10 1.02 8.24
C GLY A 89 -11.71 0.12 7.17
N LYS A 90 -12.48 0.74 6.26
CA LYS A 90 -13.14 0.06 5.13
C LYS A 90 -13.18 0.93 3.88
N PHE A 91 -13.30 0.29 2.73
CA PHE A 91 -13.50 0.98 1.46
C PHE A 91 -14.96 1.45 1.34
N LEU A 92 -15.15 2.71 0.96
CA LEU A 92 -16.42 3.24 0.49
C LEU A 92 -16.45 3.30 -1.04
N ALA A 93 -15.28 3.49 -1.66
CA ALA A 93 -15.10 3.41 -3.09
C ALA A 93 -13.72 2.87 -3.49
N VAL A 94 -13.65 2.16 -4.61
CA VAL A 94 -12.43 1.66 -5.24
C VAL A 94 -12.40 1.97 -6.74
N PRO A 95 -11.22 2.04 -7.37
CA PRO A 95 -11.11 2.14 -8.82
C PRO A 95 -11.59 0.86 -9.54
N SER A 96 -12.06 1.02 -10.78
CA SER A 96 -12.60 -0.08 -11.61
C SER A 96 -11.63 -1.25 -11.80
N PHE A 97 -10.33 -1.00 -11.97
CA PHE A 97 -9.33 -2.08 -12.08
C PHE A 97 -9.28 -2.97 -10.84
N GLN A 98 -9.54 -2.40 -9.65
CA GLN A 98 -9.58 -3.18 -8.41
C GLN A 98 -10.86 -3.99 -8.32
N LYS A 99 -12.00 -3.48 -8.80
CA LYS A 99 -13.22 -4.27 -8.88
C LYS A 99 -13.00 -5.54 -9.70
N GLU A 100 -12.34 -5.44 -10.85
CA GLU A 100 -12.02 -6.60 -11.69
C GLU A 100 -11.15 -7.61 -10.95
N LEU A 101 -10.07 -7.15 -10.31
CA LEU A 101 -9.20 -7.98 -9.49
C LEU A 101 -9.93 -8.65 -8.32
N TYR A 102 -10.87 -7.94 -7.70
CA TYR A 102 -11.64 -8.42 -6.54
C TYR A 102 -12.87 -9.25 -6.92
N SER A 103 -13.19 -9.33 -8.21
CA SER A 103 -14.25 -10.22 -8.70
C SER A 103 -13.73 -11.61 -9.04
N ASP A 104 -12.44 -11.88 -8.83
CA ASP A 104 -11.85 -13.21 -8.94
C ASP A 104 -12.41 -14.12 -7.83
N GLU A 105 -13.22 -15.10 -8.22
CA GLU A 105 -13.93 -15.99 -7.31
C GLU A 105 -12.97 -16.86 -6.47
N GLU A 106 -11.81 -17.24 -7.01
CA GLU A 106 -10.84 -18.07 -6.32
C GLU A 106 -10.16 -17.29 -5.18
N ILE A 107 -9.97 -15.99 -5.37
CA ILE A 107 -9.24 -15.14 -4.43
C ILE A 107 -10.18 -14.44 -3.45
N PHE A 108 -11.31 -13.90 -3.93
CA PHE A 108 -12.20 -13.03 -3.13
C PHE A 108 -13.59 -13.63 -2.91
N GLY A 109 -13.89 -14.78 -3.48
CA GLY A 109 -15.21 -15.39 -3.41
C GLY A 109 -16.18 -14.78 -4.42
N LYS A 110 -17.44 -15.19 -4.34
CA LYS A 110 -18.41 -15.04 -5.43
C LYS A 110 -18.87 -13.62 -5.74
N GLU A 111 -18.86 -12.72 -4.76
CA GLU A 111 -19.53 -11.42 -4.92
C GLU A 111 -18.70 -10.27 -4.36
N PHE A 112 -18.40 -9.31 -5.23
CA PHE A 112 -17.91 -8.00 -4.85
C PHE A 112 -19.01 -7.23 -4.10
N PRO A 113 -18.72 -6.56 -2.97
CA PRO A 113 -19.78 -5.97 -2.15
C PRO A 113 -20.53 -4.84 -2.86
N GLU A 114 -21.86 -4.94 -2.89
CA GLU A 114 -22.74 -3.98 -3.57
C GLU A 114 -22.65 -2.55 -3.03
N HIS A 115 -22.26 -2.39 -1.76
CA HIS A 115 -22.20 -1.10 -1.10
C HIS A 115 -20.97 -0.26 -1.49
N ILE A 116 -20.00 -0.84 -2.20
CA ILE A 116 -18.77 -0.15 -2.59
C ILE A 116 -18.96 0.49 -3.96
N LYS A 117 -18.76 1.81 -4.00
CA LYS A 117 -18.79 2.56 -5.25
C LYS A 117 -17.56 2.23 -6.08
N VAL A 118 -17.70 2.35 -7.39
CA VAL A 118 -16.60 2.09 -8.33
C VAL A 118 -16.38 3.32 -9.19
N TYR A 119 -15.12 3.77 -9.25
CA TYR A 119 -14.71 4.98 -9.99
C TYR A 119 -13.69 4.69 -11.08
N GLY A 120 -13.62 5.54 -12.10
CA GLY A 120 -12.62 5.48 -13.19
C GLY A 120 -12.88 4.36 -14.21
N SER A 121 -11.97 4.23 -15.17
CA SER A 121 -11.95 3.14 -16.16
C SER A 121 -11.03 2.00 -15.68
N ALA A 122 -11.22 0.79 -16.20
CA ALA A 122 -10.37 -0.36 -15.87
C ALA A 122 -8.96 -0.26 -16.48
N GLU A 123 -8.79 0.57 -17.52
CA GLU A 123 -7.53 0.72 -18.27
C GLU A 123 -6.48 1.59 -17.54
N GLU A 124 -6.88 2.32 -16.50
CA GLU A 124 -5.99 3.22 -15.76
C GLU A 124 -5.60 2.62 -14.40
N ILE A 125 -4.32 2.28 -14.24
CA ILE A 125 -3.74 2.02 -12.91
C ILE A 125 -3.54 3.37 -12.24
N LEU A 126 -4.43 3.67 -11.30
CA LEU A 126 -4.38 4.90 -10.53
C LEU A 126 -3.58 4.71 -9.23
N SER A 127 -2.99 5.80 -8.75
CA SER A 127 -2.28 5.86 -7.48
C SER A 127 -2.43 7.24 -6.86
N TYR A 128 -2.31 7.30 -5.53
CA TYR A 128 -2.40 8.54 -4.77
C TYR A 128 -0.99 9.09 -4.51
N ASP A 129 -0.69 10.27 -5.03
CA ASP A 129 0.65 10.86 -4.93
C ASP A 129 0.76 11.78 -3.71
N ILE A 130 1.83 11.59 -2.95
CA ILE A 130 2.23 12.45 -1.83
C ILE A 130 3.61 13.10 -2.05
N GLY A 131 4.09 13.12 -3.30
CA GLY A 131 5.35 13.74 -3.71
C GLY A 131 6.60 12.91 -3.42
N ILE A 132 6.47 11.61 -3.12
CA ILE A 132 7.61 10.70 -2.87
C ILE A 132 8.31 10.29 -4.19
N GLY A 133 7.67 10.55 -5.34
CA GLY A 133 8.10 10.00 -6.63
C GLY A 133 7.61 8.57 -6.87
N ALA A 134 6.74 8.06 -5.99
CA ALA A 134 5.99 6.83 -6.15
C ALA A 134 4.57 7.03 -5.58
N GLY A 135 3.56 6.58 -6.32
CA GLY A 135 2.17 6.67 -5.88
C GLY A 135 1.78 5.53 -4.93
N ILE A 136 0.89 5.84 -3.99
CA ILE A 136 0.31 4.89 -3.04
C ILE A 136 -0.90 4.23 -3.69
N VAL A 137 -0.99 2.90 -3.56
CA VAL A 137 -2.17 2.12 -3.94
C VAL A 137 -2.79 1.54 -2.67
N PHE A 138 -4.04 1.90 -2.40
CA PHE A 138 -4.82 1.32 -1.30
C PHE A 138 -5.54 0.07 -1.80
N LYS A 139 -5.39 -1.05 -1.12
CA LYS A 139 -5.94 -2.35 -1.52
C LYS A 139 -6.34 -3.19 -0.33
N HIS A 140 -7.15 -4.21 -0.58
CA HIS A 140 -7.49 -5.22 0.41
C HIS A 140 -6.22 -5.98 0.89
N PRO A 141 -5.97 -6.12 2.21
CA PRO A 141 -4.75 -6.74 2.73
C PRO A 141 -4.51 -8.19 2.27
N LYS A 142 -5.59 -8.95 2.02
CA LYS A 142 -5.56 -10.31 1.47
C LYS A 142 -4.66 -10.49 0.24
N MET A 143 -4.49 -9.45 -0.58
CA MET A 143 -3.63 -9.46 -1.76
C MET A 143 -2.14 -9.69 -1.47
N ARG A 144 -1.73 -9.48 -0.22
CA ARG A 144 -0.32 -9.45 0.18
C ARG A 144 -0.05 -10.18 1.49
N LEU A 145 -1.07 -10.35 2.33
CA LEU A 145 -0.94 -10.88 3.68
C LEU A 145 -1.85 -12.11 3.84
N GLU A 146 -1.24 -13.23 4.25
CA GLU A 146 -1.88 -14.54 4.44
C GLU A 146 -2.37 -14.73 5.89
N ASP A 147 -2.99 -13.71 6.48
CA ASP A 147 -3.57 -13.79 7.83
C ASP A 147 -5.09 -14.09 7.72
N GLU A 148 -5.60 -14.99 8.56
CA GLU A 148 -7.01 -15.38 8.60
C GLU A 148 -7.93 -14.17 8.82
N LYS A 149 -7.49 -13.17 9.57
CA LYS A 149 -8.29 -11.97 9.83
C LYS A 149 -8.59 -11.15 8.57
N PHE A 150 -7.78 -11.31 7.51
CA PHE A 150 -7.96 -10.64 6.22
C PHE A 150 -8.76 -11.47 5.21
N GLN A 151 -9.40 -12.57 5.60
CA GLN A 151 -10.06 -13.43 4.61
C GLN A 151 -11.42 -12.88 4.16
N LYS A 152 -12.09 -12.12 5.02
CA LYS A 152 -13.35 -11.44 4.72
C LYS A 152 -13.09 -10.08 4.09
N TRP A 153 -14.00 -9.65 3.22
CA TRP A 153 -13.93 -8.32 2.60
C TRP A 153 -13.93 -7.19 3.64
N ASP A 154 -14.94 -7.16 4.51
CA ASP A 154 -15.01 -6.19 5.61
C ASP A 154 -14.16 -6.66 6.80
N CYS A 155 -12.87 -6.92 6.54
CA CYS A 155 -11.92 -7.33 7.58
C CYS A 155 -11.57 -6.20 8.57
N GLY A 156 -11.97 -4.96 8.27
CA GLY A 156 -11.66 -3.79 9.09
C GLY A 156 -10.25 -3.25 8.84
N TYR A 157 -9.58 -3.68 7.78
CA TYR A 157 -8.22 -3.25 7.44
C TYR A 157 -8.10 -2.87 5.96
N ILE A 158 -7.27 -1.86 5.72
CA ILE A 158 -6.85 -1.43 4.39
C ILE A 158 -5.33 -1.47 4.35
N LEU A 159 -4.76 -1.97 3.24
CA LEU A 159 -3.33 -1.97 2.99
C LEU A 159 -2.99 -0.82 2.04
N GLY A 160 -2.17 0.12 2.49
CA GLY A 160 -1.49 1.07 1.61
C GLY A 160 -0.13 0.49 1.18
N SER A 161 0.14 0.54 -0.12
CA SER A 161 1.42 0.08 -0.67
C SER A 161 2.02 1.12 -1.61
N LEU A 162 3.33 1.31 -1.54
CA LEU A 162 4.11 2.02 -2.56
C LEU A 162 5.34 1.21 -2.96
N LEU A 163 5.76 1.36 -4.21
CA LEU A 163 6.96 0.74 -4.76
C LEU A 163 7.88 1.84 -5.29
N ILE A 164 9.03 2.01 -4.65
CA ILE A 164 10.08 2.94 -5.09
C ILE A 164 11.14 2.11 -5.81
N VAL A 165 11.47 2.49 -7.03
CA VAL A 165 12.51 1.85 -7.83
C VAL A 165 13.58 2.88 -8.15
N THR A 166 14.83 2.52 -7.89
CA THR A 166 16.00 3.37 -8.16
C THR A 166 17.06 2.57 -8.89
N GLU A 167 17.59 3.15 -9.96
CA GLU A 167 18.76 2.62 -10.66
C GLU A 167 20.04 3.01 -9.93
N GLU A 168 20.94 2.06 -9.72
CA GLU A 168 22.32 2.34 -9.31
C GLU A 168 23.09 2.78 -10.56
N LYS A 169 23.52 4.04 -10.58
CA LYS A 169 24.34 4.62 -11.66
C LYS A 169 25.82 4.34 -11.46
#